data_AF-A0A931RV08-F1
#
_entry.id   AF-A0A931RV08-F1
#
_cell.length_a   1.000
_cell.length_b   1.000
_cell.length_c   1.000
_cell.angle_alpha   90.00
_cell.angle_beta   90.00
_cell.angle_gamma   90.00
#
_symmetry.space_group_name_H-M   'P 1'
#
loop_
_entity.id
_entity.type
_entity.pdbx_description
1 polymer ?
#
loop_
_entity_poly.entity_id
_entity_poly.type
_entity_poly.pdbx_seq_one_letter_code
_entity_poly.pdbx_strand_id
1 'polypeptide(L)'
;MKNWLVGTGVVISGGFLVVLLMALGVSRQISFGIGVPFIVGGYIIQMYAAFSMKAFYERQDRLAQREYEALMERVQKLPPEQAIQLLLDNINDNIK
;
A
#
# COMPACT_ATOMS: atom_id res chain seq x y z
N MET A 1 5.16 0.18 3.75
CA MET A 1 5.69 -1.21 3.66
C MET A 1 6.12 -1.82 5.00
N LYS A 2 6.98 -1.19 5.81
CA LYS A 2 7.45 -1.74 7.10
C LYS A 2 6.32 -2.24 8.02
N ASN A 3 5.25 -1.45 8.19
CA ASN A 3 4.13 -1.81 9.07
C ASN A 3 3.30 -2.99 8.55
N TRP A 4 3.23 -3.16 7.22
CA TRP A 4 2.53 -4.30 6.61
C TRP A 4 3.29 -5.61 6.83
N LEU A 5 4.62 -5.59 6.71
CA LEU A 5 5.51 -6.71 7.05
C LEU A 5 5.42 -7.07 8.54
N VAL A 6 5.42 -6.07 9.42
CA VAL A 6 5.26 -6.28 10.87
C VAL A 6 3.91 -6.93 11.18
N GLY A 7 2.81 -6.40 10.63
CA GLY A 7 1.49 -6.98 10.83
C GLY A 7 1.36 -8.40 10.29
N THR A 8 2.05 -8.74 9.20
CA THR A 8 2.10 -10.11 8.65
C THR A 8 2.85 -11.05 9.57
N GLY A 9 4.01 -10.62 10.10
CA GLY A 9 4.77 -11.40 11.07
C GLY A 9 3.99 -11.71 12.35
N VAL A 10 3.21 -10.75 12.85
CA VAL A 10 2.35 -10.93 14.04
C VAL A 10 1.21 -11.92 13.77
N VAL A 11 0.60 -11.92 12.59
CA VAL A 11 -0.44 -12.89 12.23
C VAL A 11 0.11 -14.31 12.18
N ILE A 12 1.27 -14.49 11.51
CA ILE A 12 1.91 -15.80 11.39
C ILE A 12 2.34 -16.32 12.77
N SER A 13 2.93 -15.48 13.61
CA SER A 13 3.35 -15.88 14.95
C SER A 13 2.16 -16.19 15.87
N GLY A 14 1.05 -15.45 15.76
CA GLY A 14 -0.19 -15.75 16.47
C GLY A 14 -0.78 -17.12 16.07
N GLY A 15 -0.78 -17.46 14.77
CA GLY A 15 -1.18 -18.77 14.29
C GLY A 15 -0.27 -19.89 14.78
N PHE A 16 1.04 -19.68 14.72
CA PHE A 16 2.04 -20.64 15.22
C PHE A 16 1.91 -20.87 16.73
N LEU A 17 1.63 -19.82 17.51
CA LEU A 17 1.42 -19.90 18.95
C LEU A 17 0.24 -20.81 19.31
N VAL A 18 -0.87 -20.74 18.56
CA VAL A 18 -2.02 -21.65 18.76
C VAL A 18 -1.59 -23.11 18.56
N VAL A 19 -0.88 -23.40 17.48
CA VAL A 19 -0.40 -24.75 17.15
C VAL A 19 0.56 -25.25 18.22
N LEU A 20 1.48 -24.40 18.69
CA LEU A 20 2.42 -24.72 19.75
C LEU A 20 1.72 -25.03 21.07
N LEU A 21 0.76 -24.21 21.49
CA LEU A 21 0.00 -24.42 22.73
C LEU A 21 -0.78 -25.74 22.69
N MET A 22 -1.39 -26.06 21.54
CA MET A 22 -2.06 -27.34 21.35
C MET A 22 -1.08 -28.53 21.39
N ALA A 23 0.11 -28.38 20.82
CA ALA A 23 1.16 -29.41 20.87
C ALA A 23 1.66 -29.66 22.32
N LEU A 24 1.65 -28.62 23.16
CA LEU A 24 1.97 -28.70 24.59
C LEU A 24 0.82 -29.24 25.47
N GLY A 25 -0.30 -29.65 24.86
CA GLY A 25 -1.45 -30.22 25.58
C GLY A 25 -2.37 -29.19 26.24
N VAL A 26 -2.20 -27.90 25.94
CA VAL A 26 -3.11 -26.85 26.41
C VAL A 26 -4.48 -27.03 25.73
N SER A 27 -5.55 -26.83 26.50
CA SER A 27 -6.91 -26.97 25.97
C SER A 27 -7.14 -26.07 24.75
N ARG A 28 -7.97 -26.51 23.81
CA ARG A 28 -8.28 -25.74 22.60
C ARG A 28 -8.81 -24.35 22.95
N GLN A 29 -9.67 -24.24 23.97
CA GLN A 29 -10.27 -22.97 24.39
C GLN A 29 -9.22 -21.95 24.84
N ILE A 30 -8.23 -22.38 25.63
CA ILE A 30 -7.14 -21.50 26.08
C ILE A 30 -6.22 -21.14 24.91
N SER A 31 -5.88 -22.11 24.07
CA SER A 31 -5.02 -21.91 22.90
C SER A 31 -5.61 -20.87 21.94
N PHE A 32 -6.90 -20.99 21.61
CA PHE A 32 -7.60 -20.00 20.80
C PHE A 32 -7.80 -18.67 21.54
N GLY A 33 -8.09 -18.70 22.84
CA GLY A 33 -8.25 -17.51 23.67
C GLY A 33 -7.00 -16.62 23.69
N ILE A 34 -5.81 -17.21 23.58
CA ILE A 34 -4.55 -16.47 23.52
C ILE A 34 -4.18 -16.12 22.08
N GLY A 35 -4.25 -17.06 21.14
CA GLY A 35 -3.73 -16.84 19.79
C GLY A 35 -4.61 -15.99 18.88
N VAL A 36 -5.95 -16.04 19.02
CA VAL A 36 -6.86 -15.23 18.20
C VAL A 36 -6.65 -13.73 18.42
N PRO A 37 -6.53 -13.20 19.66
CA PRO A 37 -6.18 -11.79 19.88
C PRO A 37 -4.89 -11.34 19.20
N PHE A 38 -3.85 -12.19 19.17
CA PHE A 38 -2.60 -11.88 18.47
C PHE A 38 -2.81 -11.74 16.95
N ILE A 39 -3.57 -12.67 16.36
CA ILE A 39 -3.91 -12.62 14.93
C ILE A 39 -4.71 -11.36 14.60
N VAL A 40 -5.72 -11.03 15.41
CA VAL A 40 -6.54 -9.82 15.23
C VAL A 40 -5.68 -8.56 15.36
N GLY A 41 -4.78 -8.48 16.34
CA GLY A 41 -3.84 -7.38 16.50
C GLY A 41 -2.94 -7.19 15.28
N GLY A 42 -2.39 -8.28 14.74
CA GLY A 42 -1.59 -8.24 13.51
C GLY A 42 -2.40 -7.75 12.30
N TYR A 43 -3.66 -8.17 12.18
CA TYR A 43 -4.56 -7.74 11.10
C TYR A 43 -4.86 -6.24 11.16
N ILE A 44 -5.11 -5.69 12.36
CA ILE A 44 -5.35 -4.25 12.55
C ILE A 44 -4.14 -3.42 12.08
N ILE A 45 -2.91 -3.88 12.39
CA ILE A 45 -1.68 -3.22 11.96
C ILE A 45 -1.56 -3.24 10.42
N GLN A 46 -1.87 -4.37 9.78
CA GLN A 46 -1.88 -4.46 8.31
C GLN A 46 -2.92 -3.52 7.69
N MET A 47 -4.12 -3.46 8.29
CA MET A 47 -5.22 -2.62 7.80
C MET A 47 -4.84 -1.14 7.86
N TYR A 48 -4.25 -0.69 8.97
CA TYR A 48 -3.75 0.68 9.11
C TYR A 48 -2.64 1.00 8.10
N ALA A 49 -1.75 0.04 7.83
CA ALA A 49 -0.72 0.18 6.80
C ALA A 49 -1.31 0.25 5.38
N ALA A 50 -2.38 -0.48 5.10
CA ALA A 50 -3.08 -0.44 3.81
C ALA A 50 -3.81 0.89 3.59
N PHE A 51 -4.50 1.41 4.61
CA PHE A 51 -5.18 2.71 4.53
C PHE A 51 -4.21 3.87 4.32
N SER A 52 -3.06 3.85 5.02
CA SER A 52 -2.03 4.89 4.83
C SER A 52 -1.40 4.84 3.43
N MET A 53 -1.18 3.65 2.85
CA MET A 53 -0.74 3.55 1.45
C MET A 53 -1.80 4.04 0.48
N LYS A 54 -3.08 3.70 0.67
CA LYS A 54 -4.15 4.18 -0.22
C LYS A 54 -4.21 5.70 -0.27
N ALA A 55 -4.18 6.36 0.89
CA ALA A 55 -4.18 7.82 0.96
C ALA A 55 -2.93 8.45 0.30
N PHE A 56 -1.80 7.76 0.34
CA PHE A 56 -0.57 8.20 -0.34
C PHE A 56 -0.69 8.08 -1.87
N TYR A 57 -1.21 6.97 -2.38
CA TYR A 57 -1.47 6.80 -3.81
C TYR A 57 -2.51 7.79 -4.33
N GLU A 58 -3.62 8.02 -3.61
CA GLU A 58 -4.62 9.04 -3.99
C GLU A 58 -4.07 10.47 -3.99
N ARG A 59 -2.99 10.76 -3.26
CA ARG A 59 -2.30 12.05 -3.33
C ARG A 59 -1.39 12.12 -4.54
N GLN A 60 -0.66 11.05 -4.84
CA GLN A 60 0.17 10.98 -6.04
C GLN A 60 -0.66 11.07 -7.31
N ASP A 61 -1.78 10.35 -7.41
CA ASP A 61 -2.66 10.43 -8.58
C ASP A 61 -3.21 11.84 -8.81
N ARG A 62 -3.59 12.54 -7.73
CA ARG A 62 -4.04 13.94 -7.83
C ARG A 62 -2.92 14.89 -8.24
N LEU A 63 -1.69 14.64 -7.85
CA LEU A 63 -0.54 15.43 -8.30
C LEU A 63 -0.24 15.17 -9.76
N ALA A 64 -0.21 13.90 -10.17
CA ALA A 64 -0.04 13.50 -11.57
C ALA A 64 -1.13 14.12 -12.46
N GLN A 65 -2.40 14.06 -12.06
CA GLN A 65 -3.50 14.69 -12.81
C GLN A 65 -3.30 16.20 -12.98
N ARG A 66 -2.87 16.91 -11.94
CA ARG A 66 -2.60 18.36 -12.02
C ARG A 66 -1.43 18.68 -12.95
N GLU A 67 -0.38 17.86 -12.94
CA GLU A 67 0.76 18.01 -13.85
C GLU A 67 0.34 17.75 -15.30
N TYR A 68 -0.51 16.75 -15.54
CA TYR A 68 -1.10 16.50 -16.85
C TYR A 68 -2.00 17.65 -17.32
N GLU A 69 -2.87 18.18 -16.46
CA GLU A 69 -3.71 19.34 -16.80
C GLU A 69 -2.86 20.57 -17.13
N ALA A 70 -1.83 20.85 -16.32
CA ALA A 70 -0.91 21.96 -16.57
C ALA A 70 -0.11 21.79 -17.87
N LEU A 71 0.30 20.55 -18.21
CA LEU A 71 0.93 20.23 -19.48
C LEU A 71 -0.02 20.50 -20.65
N MET A 72 -1.26 20.01 -20.55
CA MET A 72 -2.27 20.18 -21.61
C MET A 72 -2.66 21.65 -21.78
N GLU A 73 -2.73 22.45 -20.71
CA GLU A 73 -2.96 23.90 -20.79
C GLU A 73 -1.82 24.61 -21.54
N ARG A 74 -0.56 24.21 -21.32
CA ARG A 74 0.59 24.74 -22.06
C ARG A 74 0.55 24.33 -23.54
N VAL A 75 0.22 23.06 -23.81
CA VAL A 75 0.07 22.51 -25.17
C VAL A 75 -1.00 23.28 -25.95
N GLN A 76 -2.14 23.63 -25.33
CA GLN A 76 -3.21 24.40 -25.98
C GLN A 76 -2.82 25.84 -26.32
N LYS A 77 -1.86 26.43 -25.60
CA LYS A 77 -1.39 27.81 -25.82
C LYS A 77 -0.21 27.89 -26.79
N LEU A 78 0.37 26.75 -27.17
CA LEU A 78 1.52 26.68 -28.05
C LEU A 78 1.09 26.41 -29.51
N PRO A 79 1.86 26.88 -30.50
CA PRO A 79 1.71 26.44 -31.88
C PRO A 79 1.80 24.90 -31.96
N PRO A 80 1.04 24.24 -32.84
CA PRO A 80 0.91 22.78 -32.87
C PRO A 80 2.24 22.04 -33.01
N GLU A 81 3.23 22.62 -33.70
CA GLU A 81 4.58 22.04 -33.84
C GLU A 81 5.36 22.01 -32.51
N GLN A 82 5.27 23.09 -31.73
CA GLN A 82 5.92 23.19 -30.41
C GLN A 82 5.17 22.36 -29.36
N ALA A 83 3.85 22.28 -29.47
CA ALA A 83 2.98 21.47 -28.64
C ALA A 83 3.29 19.96 -28.80
N ILE A 84 3.51 19.50 -30.04
CA ILE A 84 3.89 18.11 -30.34
C ILE A 84 5.29 17.79 -29.78
N GLN A 85 6.26 18.70 -29.90
CA GLN A 85 7.59 18.52 -29.31
C GLN A 85 7.53 18.41 -27.78
N LEU A 86 6.76 19.28 -27.13
CA LEU A 86 6.61 19.27 -25.67
C LEU A 86 6.00 17.96 -25.15
N LEU A 87 5.04 17.38 -25.90
CA LEU A 87 4.46 16.08 -25.58
C LEU A 87 5.44 14.93 -25.82
N LEU A 88 6.19 14.96 -26.92
CA LEU A 88 7.20 13.94 -27.24
C LEU A 88 8.34 13.91 -26.21
N ASP A 89 8.82 15.07 -25.78
CA ASP A 89 9.86 15.18 -24.76
C ASP A 89 9.39 14.59 -23.42
N ASN A 90 8.16 14.92 -23.00
CA ASN A 90 7.60 14.41 -21.74
C ASN A 90 7.32 12.88 -21.78
N ILE A 91 6.97 12.34 -22.95
CA ILE A 91 6.84 10.88 -23.15
C ILE A 91 8.23 10.21 -23.07
N ASN A 92 9.25 10.78 -23.72
CA ASN A 92 10.59 10.23 -23.74
C ASN A 92 11.26 10.23 -22.36
N ASP A 93 11.01 11.28 -21.56
CA ASP A 93 11.50 11.38 -20.18
C ASP A 93 10.79 10.41 -19.22
N ASN A 94 9.53 10.05 -19.46
CA ASN A 94 8.79 9.06 -18.65
C ASN A 94 9.13 7.59 -19.00
N ILE A 95 9.81 7.32 -20.11
CA ILE A 95 10.19 5.95 -20.54
C ILE A 95 11.57 5.52 -19.99
N LYS A 96 12.40 6.46 -19.55
CA LYS A 96 13.71 6.17 -18.93
C LYS A 96 13.60 5.84 -17.45
#